data_AF-A0A5D3DYW3-F1
#
_entry.id   AF-A0A5D3DYW3-F1
#
_cell.length_a   1.000
_cell.length_b   1.000
_cell.length_c   1.000
_cell.angle_alpha   90.00
_cell.angle_beta   90.00
_cell.angle_gamma   90.00
#
_symmetry.space_group_name_H-M   'P 1'
#
loop_
_entity.id
_entity.type
_entity.pdbx_description
1 polymer ?
#
loop_
_entity_poly.entity_id
_entity_poly.type
_entity_poly.pdbx_seq_one_letter_code
_entity_poly.pdbx_strand_id
1 'polypeptide(L)' 'MGGGMGAHKNKFIEDWSTARENLEYNFRWTRRNLAIVGIFGIAVPYLVYKGIVREFVISFLSIFFFL' A
#
# COMPACT_ATOMS: atom_id res chain seq x y z
N MET A 1 12.97 14.71 -28.82
CA MET A 1 11.87 14.29 -27.92
C MET A 1 10.59 14.38 -28.74
N GLY A 2 9.99 13.23 -29.07
CA GLY A 2 8.91 13.13 -30.06
C GLY A 2 7.66 13.90 -29.64
N GLY A 3 7.57 15.16 -30.07
CA GLY A 3 6.34 15.93 -30.07
C GLY A 3 5.42 15.38 -31.16
N GLY A 4 4.32 14.76 -30.77
CA GLY A 4 3.36 14.23 -31.74
C GLY A 4 2.49 13.11 -31.20
N MET A 5 1.55 13.43 -30.32
CA MET A 5 0.30 12.67 -30.24
C MET A 5 -0.83 13.69 -30.16
N GLY A 6 -1.69 13.69 -31.18
CA GLY A 6 -2.83 14.60 -31.34
C GLY A 6 -3.97 14.33 -30.36
N ALA A 7 -3.65 14.09 -29.09
CA ALA A 7 -4.63 14.05 -28.03
C ALA A 7 -4.95 15.50 -27.62
N HIS A 8 -6.23 15.84 -27.56
CA HIS A 8 -6.65 17.15 -27.09
C HIS A 8 -6.30 17.27 -25.60
N LYS A 9 -5.23 18.02 -25.27
CA LYS A 9 -4.78 18.21 -23.89
C LYS A 9 -5.91 18.84 -23.08
N ASN A 10 -6.32 18.16 -22.02
CA ASN A 10 -7.28 18.69 -21.06
C ASN A 10 -6.52 19.15 -19.83
N LYS A 11 -6.54 20.46 -19.58
CA LYS A 11 -5.86 21.10 -18.44
C LYS A 11 -6.14 20.37 -17.12
N PHE A 12 -7.39 19.99 -16.85
CA PHE A 12 -7.76 19.34 -15.59
C PHE A 12 -7.15 17.94 -15.44
N ILE A 13 -6.96 17.21 -16.55
CA ILE A 13 -6.34 15.88 -16.55
C ILE A 13 -4.84 16.01 -16.34
N GLU A 14 -4.20 16.94 -17.04
CA GLU A 14 -2.76 17.21 -16.92
C GLU A 14 -2.42 17.71 -15.50
N ASP A 15 -3.19 18.65 -14.95
CA ASP A 15 -3.00 19.16 -13.59
C ASP A 15 -3.19 18.06 -12.54
N TRP A 16 -4.18 17.18 -12.72
CA TRP A 16 -4.41 16.05 -11.81
C TRP A 16 -3.29 15.00 -11.90
N SER A 17 -2.83 14.66 -13.11
CA SER A 17 -1.70 13.73 -13.29
C SER A 17 -0.44 14.30 -12.64
N THR A 18 -0.16 15.58 -12.90
CA THR A 18 0.98 16.30 -12.33
C THR A 18 0.91 16.32 -10.80
N ALA A 19 -0.26 16.56 -10.21
CA ALA A 19 -0.43 16.54 -8.76
C ALA A 19 -0.18 15.15 -8.16
N ARG A 20 -0.56 14.06 -8.86
CA ARG A 20 -0.35 12.68 -8.42
C ARG A 20 1.10 12.26 -8.48
N GLU A 21 1.79 12.62 -9.55
CA GLU A 21 3.21 12.33 -9.72
C GLU A 21 4.09 13.07 -8.72
N ASN A 22 3.60 14.17 -8.13
CA ASN A 22 4.31 15.03 -7.20
C ASN A 22 3.69 15.03 -5.79
N LEU A 23 3.00 13.95 -5.41
CA LEU A 23 2.32 13.82 -4.12
C LEU A 23 3.31 13.91 -2.94
N GLU A 24 4.53 13.42 -3.12
CA GLU A 24 5.59 13.38 -2.12
C GLU A 24 6.02 14.78 -1.65
N TYR A 25 6.03 15.77 -2.55
CA TYR A 25 6.39 17.15 -2.20
C TYR A 25 5.34 17.81 -1.30
N ASN A 26 4.09 17.34 -1.38
CA ASN A 26 2.97 17.86 -0.61
C ASN A 26 2.71 17.03 0.66
N PHE A 27 3.44 15.93 0.85
CA PHE A 27 3.25 15.06 2.00
C PHE A 27 3.70 15.74 3.30
N ARG A 28 2.90 15.58 4.36
CA ARG A 28 3.19 16.14 5.69
C ARG A 28 2.99 15.10 6.76
N TRP A 29 3.90 15.07 7.73
CA TRP A 29 3.76 14.26 8.94
C TRP A 29 2.75 14.88 9.89
N THR A 30 1.49 14.53 9.69
CA THR A 30 0.40 14.86 10.60
C THR A 30 0.07 13.66 11.48
N ARG A 31 -0.62 13.88 12.61
CA ARG A 31 -1.10 12.78 13.47
C ARG A 31 -1.94 11.77 12.69
N ARG A 32 -2.77 12.24 11.75
CA ARG A 32 -3.58 11.37 10.88
C ARG A 32 -2.70 10.53 9.96
N ASN A 33 -1.73 11.15 9.29
CA ASN A 33 -0.86 10.44 8.34
C ASN A 33 0.04 9.44 9.07
N LEU A 34 0.55 9.79 10.25
CA LEU A 34 1.30 8.87 11.11
C LEU A 34 0.45 7.66 11.52
N ALA A 35 -0.81 7.86 11.90
CA ALA A 35 -1.72 6.76 12.23
C ALA A 35 -1.97 5.84 11.02
N ILE A 36 -2.18 6.41 9.83
CA ILE A 36 -2.39 5.63 8.59
C ILE A 36 -1.14 4.81 8.26
N VAL A 37 0.05 5.43 8.30
CA VAL A 37 1.32 4.74 8.06
C VAL A 37 1.56 3.65 9.09
N GLY A 38 1.26 3.88 10.37
CA GLY A 38 1.41 2.87 11.41
C GLY A 38 0.47 1.68 11.23
N ILE A 39 -0.81 1.93 10.91
CA ILE A 39 -1.79 0.86 10.71
C ILE A 39 -1.45 0.03 9.49
N PHE A 40 -1.30 0.68 8.32
CA PHE A 40 -1.16 -0.05 7.06
C PHE A 40 0.29 -0.45 6.76
N GLY A 41 1.28 0.30 7.23
CA GLY A 41 2.70 -0.01 7.04
C GLY A 41 3.25 -1.01 8.05
N ILE A 42 2.66 -1.11 9.25
CA ILE A 42 3.20 -1.96 10.34
C ILE A 42 2.15 -2.94 10.86
N ALA A 43 1.04 -2.43 11.40
CA ALA A 43 0.12 -3.27 12.15
C ALA A 43 -0.54 -4.35 11.28
N VAL A 44 -1.04 -3.99 10.10
CA VAL A 44 -1.70 -4.92 9.18
C VAL A 44 -0.72 -6.02 8.71
N PRO A 45 0.45 -5.71 8.13
CA PRO A 45 1.41 -6.75 7.72
C PRO A 45 1.83 -7.68 8.87
N TYR A 46 2.08 -7.11 10.06
CA TYR A 46 2.47 -7.88 11.23
C TYR A 46 1.39 -8.86 11.68
N LEU A 47 0.13 -8.39 11.78
CA LEU A 47 -1.00 -9.21 12.17
C LEU A 47 -1.29 -10.32 11.15
N VAL A 48 -1.20 -10.00 9.86
CA VAL A 48 -1.35 -10.99 8.78
C VAL A 48 -0.27 -12.08 8.90
N TYR A 49 1.00 -11.69 9.02
CA TYR A 49 2.09 -12.65 9.20
C TYR A 49 1.87 -13.54 10.44
N LYS A 50 1.56 -12.93 11.59
CA LYS A 50 1.36 -13.67 12.82
C LYS A 50 0.13 -14.58 12.78
N GLY A 51 -0.93 -14.19 12.06
CA GLY A 51 -2.10 -15.02 11.80
C GLY A 51 -1.74 -16.26 10.99
N ILE A 52 -1.11 -16.05 9.83
CA ILE A 52 -0.68 -17.14 8.93
C ILE A 52 0.25 -18.11 9.66
N VAL A 53 1.30 -17.62 10.32
CA VAL A 53 2.25 -18.51 11.02
C VAL A 53 1.56 -19.33 12.12
N ARG A 54 0.66 -18.71 12.88
CA ARG A 54 -0.10 -19.43 13.91
C ARG A 54 -0.97 -20.53 13.30
N GLU A 55 -1.67 -20.24 12.20
CA GLU A 55 -2.47 -21.24 11.48
C GLU A 55 -1.61 -22.39 10.96
N PHE A 56 -0.47 -22.08 10.33
CA PHE A 56 0.47 -23.08 9.84
C PHE A 56 1.01 -23.99 10.95
N VAL A 57 1.39 -23.43 12.11
CA VAL A 57 1.90 -24.22 13.25
C VAL A 57 0.82 -25.11 13.86
N ILE A 58 -0.40 -24.60 14.02
CA ILE A 58 -1.53 -25.39 14.55
C ILE A 58 -1.89 -26.52 13.58
N SER A 59 -1.95 -26.23 12.28
CA SER A 59 -2.28 -27.23 11.27
C SER A 59 -1.18 -28.29 11.09
N PHE A 60 0.09 -27.92 11.32
CA PHE A 60 1.19 -28.89 11.33
C PHE A 60 1.13 -29.81 12.55
N LEU A 61 0.84 -29.27 13.73
CA LEU A 61 0.73 -30.07 14.96
C LEU A 61 -0.45 -31.05 14.92
N SER A 62 -1.58 -30.65 14.34
CA SER A 62 -2.72 -31.57 14.20
C SER A 62 -2.39 -32.73 13.26
N ILE A 63 -1.75 -32.48 12.13
CA ILE A 63 -1.31 -33.56 11.22
C ILE A 63 -0.36 -34.53 11.92
N PHE A 64 0.62 -34.02 12.67
CA PHE A 64 1.61 -34.85 13.36
C PHE A 64 1.05 -35.66 14.54
N PHE A 65 -0.07 -35.23 15.14
CA PHE A 65 -0.71 -35.94 16.26
C PHE A 65 -1.72 -37.01 15.77
N PHE A 66 -2.16 -36.93 14.52
CA PHE A 66 -3.10 -37.88 13.90
C PHE A 66 -2.41 -38.88 12.95
N LEU A 67 -1.08 -38.83 12.81
CA LEU A 67 -0.22 -39.80 12.10
C LEU A 67 0.57 -40.65 13.12
#